data_AF-A0A8H6ZBL0-F1
#
_entry.id   AF-A0A8H6ZBL0-F1
#
_cell.length_a   1.000
_cell.length_b   1.000
_cell.length_c   1.000
_cell.angle_alpha   90.00
_cell.angle_beta   90.00
_cell.angle_gamma   90.00
#
_symmetry.space_group_name_H-M   'P 1'
#
loop_
_entity.id
_entity.type
_entity.pdbx_description
1 polymer ?
#
loop_
_entity_poly.entity_id
_entity_poly.type
_entity_poly.pdbx_seq_one_letter_code
_entity_poly.pdbx_strand_id
1 'polypeptide(L)'
;MVWVSNHASVSIVVSVTTATGGNGNDFTIYPKQNETWGQNHWGRGGAETITITWVGGKKKSFTIQKDDRVLVWDDAYGVESNVVTTNA
;
A
#
# COMPACT_ATOMS: atom_id res chain seq x y z
N MET A 1 -9.58 0.61 -7.03
CA MET A 1 -9.77 0.11 -5.65
C MET A 1 -8.76 0.79 -4.75
N VAL A 2 -9.11 1.27 -3.55
CA VAL A 2 -8.08 1.78 -2.61
C VAL A 2 -7.08 0.68 -2.30
N TRP A 3 -5.79 0.96 -2.48
CA TRP A 3 -4.72 -0.03 -2.31
C TRP A 3 -4.10 0.03 -0.92
N VAL A 4 -4.01 1.22 -0.31
CA VAL A 4 -3.50 1.38 1.06
C VAL A 4 -4.51 2.10 1.92
N SER A 5 -4.90 1.45 3.01
CA SER A 5 -5.77 2.00 4.04
C SER A 5 -4.93 2.29 5.29
N ASN A 6 -4.80 3.57 5.65
CA ASN A 6 -4.04 3.97 6.84
C ASN A 6 -4.99 4.12 8.05
N HIS A 7 -4.96 3.12 8.92
CA HIS A 7 -5.63 3.10 10.22
C HIS A 7 -4.71 3.58 11.36
N ALA A 8 -3.46 3.95 11.08
CA ALA A 8 -2.56 4.52 12.08
C ALA A 8 -3.06 5.92 12.51
N SER A 9 -2.63 6.33 13.70
CA SER A 9 -2.92 7.65 14.28
C SER A 9 -2.23 8.79 13.52
N VAL A 10 -1.23 8.47 12.69
CA VAL A 10 -0.36 9.40 11.98
C VAL A 10 -0.21 9.05 10.51
N SER A 11 0.27 10.00 9.71
CA SER A 11 0.60 9.77 8.31
C SER A 11 1.72 8.73 8.15
N ILE A 12 1.65 7.95 7.08
CA ILE A 12 2.72 7.03 6.66
C ILE A 12 3.24 7.43 5.28
N VAL A 13 4.47 7.04 4.97
CA VAL A 13 5.00 7.11 3.61
C VAL A 13 5.10 5.71 3.04
N VAL A 14 4.52 5.50 1.87
CA VAL A 14 4.60 4.24 1.13
C VAL A 14 5.46 4.46 -0.10
N SER A 15 6.64 3.85 -0.10
CA SER A 15 7.54 3.84 -1.25
C SER A 15 7.28 2.59 -2.08
N VAL A 16 7.08 2.76 -3.38
CA VAL A 16 6.85 1.65 -4.31
C VAL A 16 8.09 1.41 -5.14
N THR A 17 8.60 0.18 -5.14
CA THR A 17 9.62 -0.31 -6.07
C THR A 17 8.97 -1.30 -7.03
N THR A 18 8.78 -0.88 -8.28
CA THR A 18 8.17 -1.71 -9.32
C THR A 18 9.18 -2.76 -9.79
N ALA A 19 8.76 -4.03 -9.84
CA ALA A 19 9.60 -5.12 -10.35
C ALA A 19 9.54 -5.22 -11.90
N THR A 20 8.48 -4.68 -12.51
CA THR A 20 8.16 -4.87 -13.94
C THR A 20 7.99 -3.54 -14.71
N GLY A 21 8.56 -2.43 -14.21
CA GLY A 21 8.49 -1.11 -14.85
C GLY A 21 7.44 -0.17 -14.25
N GLY A 22 7.75 1.14 -14.29
CA GLY A 22 7.01 2.25 -13.68
C GLY A 22 7.93 3.12 -12.81
N ASN A 23 7.64 4.42 -12.66
CA ASN A 23 8.43 5.26 -11.74
C ASN A 23 8.14 4.84 -10.31
N GLY A 24 9.19 4.42 -9.60
CA GLY A 24 9.12 4.32 -8.15
C GLY A 24 8.66 5.67 -7.60
N ASN A 25 7.68 5.64 -6.73
CA ASN A 25 7.07 6.86 -6.21
C ASN A 25 6.78 6.68 -4.73
N ASP A 26 6.86 7.79 -4.01
CA ASP A 26 6.57 7.88 -2.59
C ASP A 26 5.19 8.51 -2.42
N PHE A 27 4.31 7.81 -1.69
CA PHE A 27 2.95 8.25 -1.43
C PHE A 27 2.78 8.53 0.06
N THR A 28 2.40 9.76 0.41
CA THR A 28 2.03 10.08 1.79
C THR A 28 0.56 9.75 2.00
N ILE A 29 0.27 8.81 2.92
CA ILE A 29 -1.09 8.35 3.21
C ILE A 29 -1.51 8.89 4.58
N TYR A 30 -2.52 9.77 4.58
CA TYR A 30 -3.08 10.37 5.80
C TYR A 30 -3.99 9.37 6.54
N PRO A 31 -4.16 9.51 7.87
CA PRO A 31 -5.10 8.71 8.64
C PRO A 31 -6.51 8.71 8.04
N LYS A 32 -7.23 7.59 8.23
CA LYS A 32 -8.48 7.13 7.60
C LYS A 32 -9.67 8.10 7.43
N GLN A 33 -9.59 9.36 7.86
CA GLN A 33 -10.74 10.26 7.82
C GLN A 33 -11.26 10.52 6.40
N ASN A 34 -10.46 10.33 5.33
CA ASN A 34 -10.92 10.32 3.94
C ASN A 34 -9.98 9.53 3.02
N GLU A 35 -10.23 8.23 2.82
CA GLU A 35 -9.53 7.47 1.77
C GLU A 35 -9.99 7.95 0.40
N THR A 36 -9.06 8.39 -0.45
CA THR A 36 -9.37 8.85 -1.80
C THR A 36 -8.54 8.12 -2.84
N TRP A 37 -9.08 8.03 -4.05
CA TRP A 37 -8.36 7.42 -5.16
C TRP A 37 -7.10 8.22 -5.54
N GLY A 38 -7.09 9.55 -5.38
CA GLY A 38 -5.90 10.35 -5.69
C GLY A 38 -4.74 10.15 -4.71
N GLN A 39 -5.02 9.62 -3.52
CA GLN A 39 -4.03 9.51 -2.45
C GLN A 39 -3.68 8.06 -2.11
N ASN A 40 -4.67 7.19 -2.03
CA ASN A 40 -4.54 5.82 -1.55
C ASN A 40 -4.43 4.80 -2.69
N HIS A 41 -4.24 5.29 -3.91
CA HIS A 41 -4.20 4.45 -5.10
C HIS A 41 -3.14 4.94 -6.08
N TRP A 42 -2.47 3.99 -6.71
CA TRP A 42 -1.61 4.21 -7.86
C TRP A 42 -1.81 3.07 -8.88
N GLY A 43 -1.38 3.33 -10.12
CA GLY A 43 -1.47 2.31 -11.17
C GLY A 43 -0.49 1.17 -10.89
N ARG A 44 -0.97 -0.07 -10.95
CA ARG A 44 -0.15 -1.29 -10.75
C ARG A 44 -0.35 -2.29 -11.89
N GLY A 45 0.76 -2.71 -12.48
CA GLY A 45 0.80 -3.64 -13.61
C GLY A 45 0.94 -5.11 -13.20
N GLY A 46 1.52 -5.37 -12.03
CA GLY A 46 1.86 -6.72 -11.56
C GLY A 46 2.32 -6.70 -10.10
N ALA A 47 3.09 -7.72 -9.72
CA ALA A 47 3.71 -7.77 -8.39
C ALA A 47 4.73 -6.64 -8.23
N GLU A 48 4.74 -6.01 -7.05
CA GLU A 48 5.70 -4.95 -6.71
C GLU A 48 6.10 -5.04 -5.24
N THR A 49 7.23 -4.44 -4.89
CA THR A 49 7.66 -4.34 -3.51
C THR A 49 7.30 -2.96 -2.98
N ILE A 50 6.61 -2.91 -1.85
CA ILE A 50 6.35 -1.67 -1.14
C ILE A 50 7.17 -1.59 0.13
N THR A 51 7.50 -0.38 0.54
CA THR A 51 8.11 -0.07 1.83
C THR A 51 7.23 0.93 2.56
N ILE A 52 6.70 0.53 3.71
CA ILE A 52 5.97 1.42 4.62
C ILE A 52 6.98 2.06 5.56
N THR A 53 6.94 3.38 5.69
CA THR A 53 7.68 4.15 6.70
C THR A 53 6.68 4.82 7.63
N TRP A 54 6.75 4.48 8.92
CA TRP A 54 5.98 5.11 9.99
C TRP A 54 6.70 6.33 10.55
N VAL A 55 5.98 7.18 11.27
CA VAL A 55 6.56 8.23 12.10
C VAL A 55 7.55 7.63 13.09
N GLY A 56 8.71 8.29 13.26
CA GLY A 56 9.83 7.76 14.04
C GLY A 56 10.79 6.87 13.24
N GLY A 57 10.56 6.69 11.94
CA GLY A 57 11.53 6.07 11.02
C GLY A 57 11.50 4.54 10.98
N LYS A 58 10.55 3.89 11.67
CA LYS A 58 10.30 2.45 11.54
C LYS A 58 9.93 2.16 10.08
N LYS A 59 10.51 1.10 9.50
CA LYS A 59 10.28 0.70 8.11
C LYS A 59 9.95 -0.78 8.01
N LYS A 60 9.12 -1.15 7.03
CA LYS A 60 8.85 -2.53 6.66
C LYS A 60 8.66 -2.65 5.16
N SER A 61 9.34 -3.62 4.56
CA SER A 61 9.25 -3.90 3.12
C SER A 61 8.67 -5.29 2.87
N PHE A 62 7.80 -5.40 1.86
CA PHE A 62 7.17 -6.66 1.45
C PHE A 62 6.59 -6.55 0.04
N THR A 63 6.35 -7.70 -0.58
CA THR A 63 5.77 -7.79 -1.92
C THR A 63 4.24 -7.86 -1.83
N ILE A 64 3.58 -7.20 -2.77
CA ILE A 64 2.14 -7.23 -2.96
C ILE A 64 1.80 -7.55 -4.42
N GLN A 65 0.69 -8.25 -4.65
CA GLN A 65 0.12 -8.59 -5.97
C GLN A 65 -0.79 -7.50 -6.50
N LYS A 66 -1.07 -7.56 -7.81
CA LYS A 66 -1.90 -6.58 -8.54
C LYS A 66 -3.30 -6.39 -7.97
N ASP A 67 -3.85 -7.25 -7.12
CA ASP A 67 -5.18 -7.00 -6.55
C ASP A 67 -5.17 -6.97 -5.03
N ASP A 68 -3.98 -6.96 -4.42
CA ASP A 68 -3.84 -6.89 -2.97
C ASP A 68 -4.18 -5.48 -2.44
N ARG A 69 -4.84 -5.45 -1.28
CA ARG A 69 -5.01 -4.24 -0.47
C ARG A 69 -4.17 -4.34 0.80
N VAL A 70 -3.61 -3.22 1.21
CA VAL A 70 -2.75 -3.09 2.38
C VAL A 70 -3.48 -2.30 3.45
N LEU A 71 -3.52 -2.84 4.65
CA LEU A 71 -4.03 -2.19 5.86
C LEU A 71 -2.83 -1.85 6.75
N VAL A 72 -2.78 -0.64 7.30
CA VAL A 72 -1.65 -0.18 8.12
C VAL A 72 -2.16 0.39 9.44
N TRP A 73 -1.60 -0.07 10.56
CA TRP A 73 -1.83 0.45 11.92
C TRP A 73 -0.52 1.00 12.48
N ASP A 74 -0.54 1.59 13.68
CA ASP A 74 0.64 2.26 14.26
C ASP A 74 1.88 1.35 14.37
N ASP A 75 1.69 0.05 14.59
CA ASP A 75 2.77 -0.91 14.80
C ASP A 75 2.70 -2.17 13.91
N ALA A 76 1.64 -2.31 13.12
CA ALA A 76 1.33 -3.50 12.33
C ALA A 76 0.87 -3.17 10.90
N TYR A 77 0.86 -4.18 10.05
CA TYR A 77 0.28 -4.11 8.71
C TYR A 77 -0.38 -5.45 8.36
N GLY A 78 -1.35 -5.40 7.44
CA GLY A 78 -2.03 -6.57 6.88
C GLY A 78 -2.12 -6.46 5.37
N VAL A 79 -2.13 -7.60 4.69
CA VAL A 79 -2.35 -7.68 3.24
C VAL A 79 -3.61 -8.51 3.02
N GLU A 80 -4.64 -7.88 2.48
CA GLU A 80 -5.86 -8.52 2.02
C GLU A 80 -5.70 -8.83 0.54
N SER A 81 -5.45 -10.09 0.20
CA SER A 81 -5.40 -10.51 -1.19
C SER A 81 -6.81 -10.69 -1.74
N ASN A 82 -7.19 -9.89 -2.73
CA ASN A 82 -8.29 -10.25 -3.61
C ASN A 82 -7.76 -11.27 -4.63
N VAL A 83 -7.67 -12.52 -4.20
CA VAL A 83 -7.61 -13.61 -5.17
C VAL A 83 -8.96 -13.60 -5.87
N VAL A 84 -9.01 -13.12 -7.11
CA VAL A 84 -10.15 -13.40 -7.98
C VAL A 84 -10.10 -14.91 -8.21
N THR A 85 -10.85 -15.69 -7.42
CA THR A 85 -11.22 -17.05 -7.79
C THR A 85 -12.07 -16.93 -9.04
N THR A 86 -11.45 -16.99 -10.21
CA THR A 86 -12.14 -17.38 -11.43
C THR A 86 -12.60 -18.81 -11.20
N ASN A 87 -13.87 -18.99 -10.84
CA ASN A 87 -14.51 -20.29 -10.97
C ASN A 87 -14.40 -20.68 -12.44
N ALA A 88 -13.61 -21.72 -12.72
CA ALA A 88 -13.50 -22.36 -14.01
C ALA A 88 -14.80 -23.09 -14.38
#